data_AF-A0A6P6PJZ4-F1
#
_entry.id   AF-A0A6P6PJZ4-F1
#
_cell.length_a   1.000
_cell.length_b   1.000
_cell.length_c   1.000
_cell.angle_alpha   90.00
_cell.angle_beta   90.00
_cell.angle_gamma   90.00
#
_symmetry.space_group_name_H-M   'P 1'
#
loop_
_entity.id
_entity.type
_entity.pdbx_description
1 polymer ?
#
loop_
_entity_poly.entity_id
_entity_poly.type
_entity_poly.pdbx_seq_one_letter_code
_entity_poly.pdbx_strand_id
1 'polypeptide(L)'
;MKSHERIHTGEKPYKCSHCDKRFNQSVGLKRHEVIHTGEKPYKCSHCDKRFSNSSNLKTHERIHTGEKPYKCSHCDKRFSGSSNLKIHERIHTGEKPYKCSHCDKRFSQSIELKRHEVIHTGEKPYKCSHCDKRFSGSSNLKTHEKIHTGEKPYKCSHCDKRFNNISNLKTHERLHTGVKPYKCSHCDKRFNNISNLKTHEKIHTGEKPYKCSHCDKSFNNISNLKTHEKIHTGEKAHKKHKNQSQ
;
A
#
# COMPACT_ATOMS: atom_id res chain seq x y z
N MET A 1 5.18 -22.67 42.98
CA MET A 1 4.23 -23.71 42.53
C MET A 1 2.83 -23.17 42.24
N LYS A 2 2.08 -22.63 43.21
CA LYS A 2 0.68 -22.16 43.02
C LYS A 2 0.41 -21.20 41.83
N SER A 3 1.34 -20.31 41.48
CA SER A 3 1.16 -19.37 40.36
C SER A 3 1.36 -19.98 38.97
N HIS A 4 2.13 -21.07 38.87
CA HIS A 4 2.39 -21.79 37.62
C HIS A 4 1.24 -22.75 37.30
N GLU A 5 0.70 -23.43 38.32
CA GLU A 5 -0.48 -24.31 38.19
C GLU A 5 -1.69 -23.58 37.58
N ARG A 6 -1.88 -22.30 37.91
CA ARG A 6 -2.94 -21.43 37.35
C ARG A 6 -2.86 -21.24 35.83
N ILE A 7 -1.70 -21.53 35.22
CA ILE A 7 -1.55 -21.49 33.76
C ILE A 7 -2.26 -22.70 33.13
N HIS A 8 -2.20 -23.86 33.78
CA HIS A 8 -2.83 -25.10 33.30
C HIS A 8 -4.34 -25.14 33.61
N THR A 9 -4.75 -24.64 34.77
CA THR A 9 -6.17 -24.64 35.19
C THR A 9 -6.97 -23.49 34.59
N GLY A 10 -6.31 -22.47 34.03
CA GLY A 10 -6.96 -21.27 33.50
C GLY A 10 -7.50 -20.32 34.56
N GLU A 11 -7.24 -20.58 35.84
CA GLU A 11 -7.71 -19.78 36.97
C GLU A 11 -7.14 -18.35 36.89
N LYS A 12 -8.04 -17.35 36.93
CA LYS A 12 -7.70 -15.92 36.87
C LYS A 12 -8.30 -15.14 38.05
N PRO A 13 -7.69 -15.24 39.24
CA PRO A 13 -8.27 -14.66 40.47
C PRO A 13 -8.32 -13.13 40.45
N TYR A 14 -7.39 -12.48 39.74
CA TYR A 14 -7.21 -11.04 39.82
C TYR A 14 -8.07 -10.34 38.75
N LYS A 15 -9.19 -9.74 39.15
CA LYS A 15 -10.10 -8.99 38.26
C LYS A 15 -9.72 -7.51 38.23
N CYS A 16 -9.76 -6.88 37.05
CA CYS A 16 -9.64 -5.45 36.92
C CYS A 16 -10.91 -4.73 37.40
N SER A 17 -10.76 -3.66 38.15
CA SER A 17 -11.87 -2.81 38.62
C SER A 17 -12.51 -1.98 37.51
N HIS A 18 -11.77 -1.68 36.44
CA HIS A 18 -12.19 -0.78 35.36
C HIS A 18 -12.66 -1.50 34.09
N CYS A 19 -12.51 -2.83 33.99
CA CYS A 19 -13.00 -3.63 32.86
C CYS A 19 -13.10 -5.11 33.21
N ASP A 20 -13.69 -5.92 32.34
CA ASP A 20 -13.93 -7.36 32.60
C ASP A 20 -12.68 -8.26 32.52
N LYS A 21 -11.48 -7.68 32.33
CA LYS A 21 -10.25 -8.46 32.21
C LYS A 21 -9.84 -9.05 33.55
N ARG A 22 -9.48 -10.33 33.50
CA ARG A 22 -8.95 -11.09 34.64
C ARG A 22 -7.56 -11.63 34.35
N PHE A 23 -6.73 -11.73 35.39
CA PHE A 23 -5.33 -12.11 35.32
C PHE A 23 -5.06 -13.26 36.31
N ASN A 24 -4.13 -14.14 35.95
CA ASN A 24 -3.67 -15.24 36.80
C ASN A 24 -2.61 -14.81 37.83
N GLN A 25 -2.03 -13.62 37.64
CA GLN A 25 -1.01 -13.02 38.48
C GLN A 25 -1.34 -11.55 38.80
N SER A 26 -1.11 -11.14 40.05
CA SER A 26 -1.33 -9.76 40.51
C SER A 26 -0.47 -8.74 39.77
N VAL A 27 0.77 -9.07 39.44
CA VAL A 27 1.68 -8.22 38.65
C VAL A 27 1.10 -7.96 37.25
N GLY A 28 0.42 -8.95 36.67
CA GLY A 28 -0.26 -8.82 35.39
C GLY A 28 -1.42 -7.82 35.45
N LEU A 29 -2.20 -7.86 36.54
CA LEU A 29 -3.27 -6.90 36.80
C LEU A 29 -2.71 -5.49 37.02
N LYS A 30 -1.71 -5.30 37.90
CA LYS A 30 -1.09 -3.99 38.16
C LYS A 30 -0.57 -3.34 36.87
N ARG A 31 0.13 -4.11 36.02
CA ARG A 31 0.59 -3.62 34.71
C ARG A 31 -0.56 -3.25 33.78
N HIS A 32 -1.69 -3.96 33.87
CA HIS A 32 -2.87 -3.66 33.08
C HIS A 32 -3.57 -2.38 33.55
N GLU A 33 -3.65 -2.13 34.86
CA GLU A 33 -4.28 -0.95 35.44
C GLU A 33 -3.64 0.36 34.95
N VAL A 34 -2.33 0.35 34.69
CA VAL A 34 -1.57 1.46 34.09
C VAL A 34 -2.15 1.89 32.71
N ILE A 35 -2.87 1.00 32.02
CA ILE A 35 -3.54 1.34 30.75
C ILE A 35 -4.74 2.27 30.99
N HIS A 36 -5.48 2.07 32.08
CA HIS A 36 -6.67 2.88 32.42
C HIS A 36 -6.27 4.25 32.94
N THR A 37 -5.15 4.35 33.66
CA THR A 37 -4.62 5.64 34.13
C THR A 37 -3.90 6.42 33.03
N GLY A 38 -3.53 5.75 31.93
CA GLY A 38 -2.75 6.34 30.84
C GLY A 38 -1.29 6.63 31.22
N GLU A 39 -0.87 6.25 32.43
CA GLU A 39 0.49 6.46 32.90
C GLU A 39 1.49 5.69 32.04
N LYS A 40 2.64 6.32 31.79
CA LYS A 40 3.74 5.71 31.04
C LYS A 40 5.05 5.92 31.80
N PRO A 41 5.28 5.14 32.88
CA PRO A 41 6.39 5.37 33.80
C PRO A 41 7.76 5.27 33.12
N TYR A 42 7.88 4.43 32.09
CA TYR A 42 9.14 4.09 31.46
C TYR A 42 9.45 5.04 30.29
N LYS A 43 10.33 6.01 30.50
CA LYS A 43 10.79 6.96 29.46
C LYS A 43 11.99 6.40 28.70
N CYS A 44 12.00 6.58 27.38
CA CYS A 44 13.17 6.30 26.54
C CYS A 44 14.26 7.34 26.78
N SER A 45 15.52 6.90 26.91
CA SER A 45 16.68 7.80 27.08
C SER A 45 17.04 8.54 25.79
N HIS A 46 16.67 8.00 24.62
CA HIS A 46 17.06 8.53 23.31
C HIS A 46 15.96 9.36 22.62
N CYS A 47 14.72 9.37 23.14
CA CYS A 47 13.63 10.17 22.59
C CYS A 47 12.50 10.37 23.61
N ASP A 48 11.52 11.23 23.29
CA ASP A 48 10.43 11.56 24.22
C ASP A 48 9.36 10.47 24.39
N LYS A 49 9.55 9.29 23.78
CA LYS A 49 8.58 8.20 23.89
C LYS A 49 8.60 7.59 25.28
N ARG A 50 7.40 7.38 25.83
CA ARG A 50 7.17 6.72 27.11
C ARG A 50 6.34 5.44 26.92
N PHE A 51 6.54 4.47 27.80
CA PHE A 51 5.91 3.14 27.75
C PHE A 51 5.29 2.79 29.10
N SER A 52 4.23 1.99 29.07
CA SER A 52 3.57 1.47 30.28
C SER A 52 4.26 0.23 30.87
N ASN A 53 5.23 -0.36 30.16
CA ASN A 53 5.98 -1.54 30.59
C ASN A 53 7.45 -1.43 30.19
N SER A 54 8.35 -1.84 31.09
CA SER A 54 9.80 -1.86 30.86
C SER A 54 10.20 -2.76 29.69
N SER A 55 9.54 -3.90 29.48
CA SER A 55 9.85 -4.80 28.35
C SER A 55 9.56 -4.15 26.99
N ASN A 56 8.53 -3.30 26.93
CA ASN A 56 8.20 -2.56 25.71
C ASN A 56 9.22 -1.45 25.45
N LEU A 57 9.66 -0.76 26.50
CA LEU A 57 10.76 0.20 26.40
C LEU A 57 12.03 -0.48 25.90
N LYS A 58 12.46 -1.60 26.49
CA LYS A 58 13.65 -2.35 26.07
C LYS A 58 13.58 -2.79 24.61
N THR A 59 12.41 -3.23 24.16
CA THR A 59 12.20 -3.58 22.74
C THR A 59 12.25 -2.35 21.84
N HIS A 60 11.75 -1.20 22.31
CA HIS A 60 11.81 0.06 21.59
C HIS A 60 13.24 0.60 21.47
N GLU A 61 14.07 0.49 22.51
CA GLU A 61 15.46 0.98 22.53
C GLU A 61 16.31 0.33 21.42
N ARG A 62 15.96 -0.89 20.99
CA ARG A 62 16.59 -1.55 19.84
C ARG A 62 16.49 -0.77 18.52
N ILE A 63 15.52 0.14 18.41
CA ILE A 63 15.40 1.04 17.25
C ILE A 63 16.55 2.05 17.23
N HIS A 64 17.01 2.50 18.39
CA HIS A 64 18.10 3.47 18.53
C HIS A 64 19.47 2.80 18.45
N THR A 65 19.62 1.62 19.05
CA THR A 65 20.88 0.86 19.02
C THR A 65 21.09 0.09 17.71
N GLY A 66 20.01 -0.13 16.93
CA GLY A 66 20.04 -0.96 15.74
C GLY A 66 20.12 -2.47 16.03
N GLU A 67 20.03 -2.90 17.29
CA GLU A 67 20.10 -4.30 17.69
C GLU A 67 18.98 -5.11 17.02
N LYS A 68 19.36 -6.18 16.30
CA LYS A 68 18.43 -7.08 15.61
C LYS A 68 18.73 -8.54 15.98
N PRO A 69 18.27 -8.99 17.17
CA PRO A 69 18.62 -10.31 17.69
C PRO A 69 18.09 -11.47 16.84
N TYR A 70 16.96 -11.26 16.16
CA TYR A 70 16.22 -12.33 15.50
C TYR A 70 16.63 -12.43 14.02
N LYS A 71 17.40 -13.46 13.67
CA LYS A 71 17.82 -13.75 12.28
C LYS A 71 16.80 -14.65 11.59
N CYS A 72 16.49 -14.36 10.33
CA CYS A 72 15.71 -15.27 9.49
C CYS A 72 16.54 -16.50 9.09
N SER A 73 15.94 -17.68 9.16
CA SER A 73 16.59 -18.93 8.72
C SER A 73 16.75 -19.03 7.21
N HIS A 74 15.89 -18.35 6.43
CA HIS A 74 15.84 -18.45 4.98
C HIS A 74 16.61 -17.33 4.24
N CYS A 75 17.03 -16.27 4.94
CA CYS A 75 17.80 -15.17 4.34
C CYS A 75 18.57 -14.37 5.40
N ASP A 76 19.45 -13.47 4.99
CA ASP A 76 20.29 -12.70 5.93
C ASP A 76 19.58 -11.58 6.69
N LYS A 77 18.27 -11.41 6.50
CA LYS A 77 17.51 -10.36 7.19
C LYS A 77 17.42 -10.65 8.68
N ARG A 78 17.65 -9.60 9.48
CA ARG A 78 17.52 -9.61 10.93
C ARG A 78 16.45 -8.62 11.40
N PHE A 79 15.78 -8.94 12.51
CA PHE A 79 14.67 -8.18 13.06
C PHE A 79 14.90 -7.87 14.55
N SER A 80 14.37 -6.74 15.01
CA SER A 80 14.45 -6.30 16.41
C SER A 80 13.43 -6.99 17.33
N GLY A 81 12.41 -7.64 16.75
CA GLY A 81 11.36 -8.38 17.45
C GLY A 81 11.03 -9.71 16.79
N SER A 82 10.73 -10.73 17.60
CA SER A 82 10.40 -12.08 17.15
C SER A 82 9.11 -12.16 16.34
N SER A 83 8.09 -11.38 16.72
CA SER A 83 6.83 -11.27 15.97
C SER A 83 7.05 -10.75 14.55
N ASN A 84 7.94 -9.77 14.38
CA ASN A 84 8.29 -9.23 13.07
C ASN A 84 9.02 -10.26 12.21
N LEU A 85 9.93 -11.05 12.81
CA LEU A 85 10.57 -12.18 12.13
C LEU A 85 9.51 -13.20 11.67
N LYS A 86 8.59 -13.61 12.56
CA LYS A 86 7.54 -14.59 12.22
C LYS A 86 6.65 -14.11 11.07
N ILE A 87 6.30 -12.83 11.06
CA ILE A 87 5.55 -12.24 9.93
C ILE A 87 6.38 -12.26 8.66
N HIS A 88 7.68 -11.94 8.74
CA HIS A 88 8.59 -11.97 7.61
C HIS A 88 8.75 -13.38 7.02
N GLU A 89 8.84 -14.41 7.85
CA GLU A 89 8.99 -15.80 7.42
C GLU A 89 7.86 -16.28 6.51
N ARG A 90 6.66 -15.68 6.63
CA ARG A 90 5.54 -15.92 5.72
C ARG A 90 5.82 -15.59 4.26
N ILE A 91 6.81 -14.74 3.99
CA ILE A 91 7.25 -14.44 2.62
C ILE A 91 7.94 -15.66 2.01
N HIS A 92 8.67 -16.44 2.81
CA HIS A 92 9.39 -17.64 2.35
C HIS A 92 8.47 -18.85 2.28
N THR A 93 7.57 -19.01 3.26
CA THR A 93 6.63 -20.14 3.28
C THR A 93 5.42 -19.93 2.37
N GLY A 94 5.14 -18.69 1.97
CA GLY A 94 3.92 -18.32 1.25
C GLY A 94 2.65 -18.34 2.11
N GLU A 95 2.77 -18.51 3.44
CA GLU A 95 1.63 -18.58 4.35
C GLU A 95 0.78 -17.31 4.29
N LYS A 96 -0.51 -17.47 3.98
CA LYS A 96 -1.50 -16.38 3.92
C LYS A 96 -2.72 -16.71 4.78
N PRO A 97 -2.64 -16.52 6.10
CA PRO A 97 -3.69 -16.95 7.03
C PRO A 97 -5.00 -16.19 6.86
N TYR A 98 -4.95 -14.96 6.35
CA TYR A 98 -6.09 -14.06 6.34
C TYR A 98 -6.80 -14.11 4.99
N LYS A 99 -7.97 -14.77 4.92
CA LYS A 99 -8.79 -14.87 3.70
C LYS A 99 -9.81 -13.73 3.66
N CYS A 100 -10.02 -13.15 2.47
CA CYS A 100 -11.12 -12.22 2.23
C CYS A 100 -12.46 -12.96 2.17
N SER A 101 -13.49 -12.41 2.81
CA SER A 101 -14.85 -12.95 2.76
C SER A 101 -15.54 -12.72 1.40
N HIS A 102 -15.10 -11.73 0.63
CA HIS A 102 -15.73 -11.30 -0.62
C HIS A 102 -15.04 -11.83 -1.89
N CYS A 103 -13.85 -12.43 -1.79
CA CYS A 103 -13.14 -13.04 -2.91
C CYS A 103 -12.09 -14.05 -2.45
N ASP A 104 -11.47 -14.78 -3.38
CA ASP A 104 -10.49 -15.83 -3.05
C ASP A 104 -9.11 -15.29 -2.62
N LYS A 105 -8.94 -13.97 -2.50
CA LYS A 105 -7.65 -13.39 -2.11
C LYS A 105 -7.34 -13.68 -0.65
N ARG A 106 -6.08 -14.06 -0.41
CA ARG A 106 -5.51 -14.30 0.91
C ARG A 106 -4.31 -13.39 1.16
N PHE A 107 -4.10 -13.03 2.42
CA PHE A 107 -3.09 -12.07 2.87
C PHE A 107 -2.23 -12.64 3.98
N SER A 108 -0.98 -12.16 4.04
CA SER A 108 0.01 -12.57 5.05
C SER A 108 -0.24 -11.90 6.41
N GLN A 109 -0.93 -10.76 6.41
CA GLN A 109 -1.23 -9.96 7.60
C GLN A 109 -2.69 -9.49 7.60
N SER A 110 -3.28 -9.37 8.79
CA SER A 110 -4.66 -8.90 8.96
C SER A 110 -4.87 -7.46 8.49
N ILE A 111 -3.87 -6.60 8.67
CA ILE A 111 -3.94 -5.20 8.21
C ILE A 111 -3.99 -5.09 6.68
N GLU A 112 -3.35 -6.03 5.98
CA GLU A 112 -3.40 -6.09 4.51
C GLU A 112 -4.80 -6.49 4.04
N LEU A 113 -5.41 -7.47 4.72
CA LEU A 113 -6.80 -7.86 4.48
C LEU A 113 -7.76 -6.70 4.73
N LYS A 114 -7.68 -6.03 5.89
CA LYS A 114 -8.55 -4.88 6.20
C LYS A 114 -8.46 -3.78 5.15
N ARG A 115 -7.24 -3.46 4.71
CA ARG A 115 -7.03 -2.48 3.63
C ARG A 115 -7.61 -2.96 2.30
N HIS A 116 -7.56 -4.26 2.04
CA HIS A 116 -8.13 -4.84 0.83
C HIS A 116 -9.67 -4.82 0.84
N GLU A 117 -10.30 -5.08 1.98
CA GLU A 117 -11.76 -5.09 2.12
C GLU A 117 -12.41 -3.75 1.76
N VAL A 118 -11.71 -2.63 1.97
CA VAL A 118 -12.13 -1.29 1.52
C VAL A 118 -12.43 -1.23 0.01
N ILE A 119 -11.81 -2.11 -0.79
CA ILE A 119 -12.08 -2.19 -2.24
C ILE A 119 -13.47 -2.77 -2.51
N HIS A 120 -13.95 -3.70 -1.67
CA HIS A 120 -15.26 -4.33 -1.81
C HIS A 120 -16.39 -3.41 -1.33
N THR A 121 -16.16 -2.65 -0.26
CA THR A 121 -17.14 -1.67 0.24
C THR A 121 -17.22 -0.42 -0.64
N GLY A 122 -16.20 -0.16 -1.46
CA GLY A 122 -16.08 1.07 -2.24
C GLY A 122 -15.81 2.31 -1.39
N GLU A 123 -15.59 2.13 -0.08
CA GLU A 123 -15.29 3.23 0.83
C GLU A 123 -14.01 3.95 0.42
N LYS A 124 -14.04 5.27 0.56
CA LYS A 124 -12.89 6.14 0.31
C LYS A 124 -12.66 7.03 1.53
N PRO A 125 -12.07 6.48 2.61
CA PRO A 125 -11.96 7.18 3.89
C PRO A 125 -11.09 8.43 3.81
N TYR A 126 -10.15 8.47 2.86
CA TYR A 126 -9.15 9.53 2.77
C TYR A 126 -9.61 10.63 1.80
N LYS A 127 -10.10 11.75 2.34
CA LYS A 127 -10.49 12.94 1.55
C LYS A 127 -9.30 13.86 1.32
N CYS A 128 -9.18 14.41 0.11
CA CYS A 128 -8.23 15.47 -0.20
C CYS A 128 -8.68 16.80 0.42
N SER A 129 -7.76 17.53 1.05
CA SER A 129 -8.03 18.86 1.62
C SER A 129 -8.24 19.93 0.55
N HIS A 130 -7.70 19.74 -0.66
CA HIS A 130 -7.70 20.75 -1.73
C HIS A 130 -8.77 20.51 -2.82
N CYS A 131 -9.49 19.38 -2.80
CA CYS A 131 -10.57 19.09 -3.73
C CYS A 131 -11.48 17.96 -3.22
N ASP A 132 -12.60 17.69 -3.90
CA ASP A 132 -13.56 16.67 -3.46
C ASP A 132 -13.13 15.21 -3.71
N LYS A 133 -11.92 14.99 -4.23
CA LYS A 133 -11.43 13.63 -4.50
C LYS A 133 -11.18 12.88 -3.20
N ARG A 134 -11.68 11.64 -3.16
CA ARG A 134 -11.49 10.70 -2.07
C ARG A 134 -10.71 9.46 -2.54
N PHE A 135 -9.96 8.85 -1.64
CA PHE A 135 -9.09 7.71 -1.91
C PHE A 135 -9.33 6.59 -0.89
N SER A 136 -9.16 5.35 -1.33
CA SER A 136 -9.23 4.15 -0.48
C SER A 136 -7.95 3.90 0.34
N GLY A 137 -6.86 4.60 0.03
CA GLY A 137 -5.59 4.47 0.73
C GLY A 137 -4.88 5.81 0.94
N SER A 138 -4.28 5.98 2.11
CA SER A 138 -3.56 7.20 2.50
C SER A 138 -2.36 7.51 1.61
N SER A 139 -1.63 6.49 1.14
CA SER A 139 -0.51 6.67 0.20
C SER A 139 -0.95 7.24 -1.16
N ASN A 140 -2.15 6.86 -1.59
CA ASN A 140 -2.72 7.36 -2.85
C ASN A 140 -3.14 8.81 -2.69
N LEU A 141 -3.74 9.17 -1.55
CA LEU A 141 -4.03 10.56 -1.20
C LEU A 141 -2.75 11.41 -1.19
N LYS A 142 -1.71 10.97 -0.46
CA LYS A 142 -0.42 11.70 -0.41
C LYS A 142 0.21 11.91 -1.78
N THR A 143 0.12 10.91 -2.65
CA THR A 143 0.63 11.04 -4.03
C THR A 143 -0.23 12.00 -4.85
N HIS A 144 -1.54 12.02 -4.62
CA HIS A 144 -2.46 12.96 -5.26
C HIS A 144 -2.24 14.41 -4.79
N GLU A 145 -2.00 14.64 -3.50
CA GLU A 145 -1.75 15.98 -2.93
C GLU A 145 -0.57 16.69 -3.59
N LYS A 146 0.42 15.94 -4.08
CA LYS A 146 1.54 16.49 -4.87
C LYS A 146 1.14 17.17 -6.17
N ILE A 147 -0.07 16.89 -6.68
CA ILE A 147 -0.62 17.59 -7.84
C ILE A 147 -0.98 19.03 -7.46
N HIS A 148 -1.50 19.25 -6.26
CA HIS A 148 -1.89 20.57 -5.76
C HIS A 148 -0.68 21.40 -5.35
N THR A 149 0.34 20.78 -4.75
CA THR A 149 1.58 21.47 -4.39
C THR A 149 2.53 21.66 -5.57
N GLY A 150 2.32 20.96 -6.68
CA GLY A 150 3.24 20.91 -7.81
C GLY A 150 4.55 20.15 -7.53
N GLU A 151 4.68 19.50 -6.37
CA GLU A 151 5.88 18.79 -5.96
C GLU A 151 6.19 17.61 -6.91
N LYS A 152 7.39 17.63 -7.52
CA LYS A 152 7.88 16.56 -8.41
C LYS A 152 9.26 16.06 -7.93
N PRO A 153 9.31 15.24 -6.88
CA PRO A 153 10.58 14.84 -6.25
C PRO A 153 11.46 13.99 -7.18
N TYR A 154 10.84 13.28 -8.11
CA TYR A 154 11.53 12.25 -8.89
C TYR A 154 12.02 12.84 -10.21
N LYS A 155 13.31 13.18 -10.30
CA LYS A 155 13.96 13.66 -11.53
C LYS A 155 14.42 12.47 -12.39
N CYS A 156 14.24 12.58 -13.70
CA CYS A 156 14.81 11.64 -14.66
C CYS A 156 16.34 11.81 -14.74
N SER A 157 17.07 10.70 -14.77
CA SER A 157 18.53 10.71 -14.95
C SER A 157 18.98 11.11 -16.36
N HIS A 158 18.10 10.95 -17.36
CA HIS A 158 18.42 11.14 -18.77
C HIS A 158 17.87 12.45 -19.37
N CYS A 159 17.02 13.19 -18.65
CA CYS A 159 16.50 14.49 -19.09
C CYS A 159 15.94 15.31 -17.91
N ASP A 160 15.54 16.56 -18.15
CA ASP A 160 15.04 17.45 -17.09
C ASP A 160 13.59 17.18 -16.63
N LYS A 161 12.95 16.14 -17.14
CA LYS A 161 11.59 15.80 -16.74
C LYS A 161 11.55 15.31 -15.28
N ARG A 162 10.60 15.86 -14.52
CA ARG A 162 10.32 15.50 -13.13
C ARG A 162 8.92 14.92 -12.98
N PHE A 163 8.76 14.01 -12.04
CA PHE A 163 7.52 13.27 -11.77
C PHE A 163 7.14 13.35 -10.29
N ASN A 164 5.83 13.30 -10.01
CA ASN A 164 5.28 13.25 -8.65
C ASN A 164 5.19 11.81 -8.08
N ASN A 165 5.36 10.81 -8.94
CA ASN A 165 5.28 9.38 -8.62
C ASN A 165 6.45 8.62 -9.26
N ILE A 166 7.13 7.79 -8.47
CA ILE A 166 8.26 6.96 -8.90
C ILE A 166 7.89 5.97 -10.00
N SER A 167 6.67 5.41 -10.01
CA SER A 167 6.23 4.48 -11.06
C SER A 167 6.13 5.16 -12.42
N ASN A 168 5.74 6.44 -12.42
CA ASN A 168 5.69 7.24 -13.65
C ASN A 168 7.10 7.55 -14.15
N LEU A 169 8.04 7.88 -13.24
CA LEU A 169 9.45 8.03 -13.58
C LEU A 169 10.02 6.75 -14.21
N LYS A 170 9.86 5.59 -13.55
CA LYS A 170 10.37 4.30 -14.08
C LYS A 170 9.79 3.95 -15.45
N THR A 171 8.51 4.26 -15.67
CA THR A 171 7.89 4.05 -16.99
C THR A 171 8.44 5.02 -18.04
N HIS A 172 8.74 6.25 -17.63
CA HIS A 172 9.38 7.25 -18.49
C HIS A 172 10.83 6.87 -18.85
N GLU A 173 11.64 6.38 -17.91
CA GLU A 173 13.02 5.96 -18.14
C GLU A 173 13.15 4.83 -19.19
N ARG A 174 12.10 4.00 -19.33
CA ARG A 174 12.02 2.99 -20.40
C ARG A 174 12.00 3.59 -21.81
N LEU A 175 11.67 4.87 -21.95
CA LEU A 175 11.74 5.57 -23.23
C LEU A 175 13.19 5.85 -23.63
N HIS A 176 14.06 6.13 -22.65
CA HIS A 176 15.48 6.40 -22.89
C HIS A 176 16.27 5.11 -23.13
N THR A 177 15.97 4.07 -22.34
CA THR A 177 16.65 2.77 -22.46
C THR A 177 16.09 1.88 -23.58
N GLY A 178 14.96 2.24 -24.18
CA GLY A 178 14.26 1.43 -25.19
C GLY A 178 13.64 0.13 -24.64
N VAL A 179 13.71 -0.12 -23.33
CA VAL A 179 13.22 -1.36 -22.70
C VAL A 179 11.70 -1.48 -22.86
N LYS A 180 11.26 -2.54 -23.54
CA LYS A 180 9.84 -2.88 -23.76
C LYS A 180 9.51 -4.26 -23.15
N PRO A 181 9.27 -4.33 -21.83
CA PRO A 181 9.19 -5.61 -21.14
C PRO A 181 7.88 -6.36 -21.44
N TYR A 182 6.85 -5.68 -21.95
CA TYR A 182 5.54 -6.29 -22.19
C TYR A 182 5.41 -6.70 -23.66
N LYS A 183 5.42 -8.01 -23.95
CA LYS A 183 5.19 -8.58 -25.28
C LYS A 183 3.70 -8.89 -25.46
N CYS A 184 3.16 -8.63 -26.65
CA CYS A 184 1.83 -9.10 -27.02
C CYS A 184 1.81 -10.62 -27.24
N SER A 185 0.77 -11.29 -26.77
CA SER A 185 0.57 -12.74 -26.99
C SER A 185 0.20 -13.09 -28.43
N HIS A 186 -0.39 -12.15 -29.17
CA HIS A 186 -0.93 -12.39 -30.51
C HIS A 186 -0.03 -11.87 -31.64
N CYS A 187 1.03 -11.11 -31.34
CA CYS A 187 1.98 -10.62 -32.33
C CYS A 187 3.32 -10.22 -31.69
N ASP A 188 4.33 -9.90 -32.50
CA ASP A 188 5.67 -9.55 -32.00
C ASP A 188 5.82 -8.13 -31.43
N LYS A 189 4.72 -7.37 -31.35
CA LYS A 189 4.77 -6.01 -30.80
C LYS A 189 5.06 -6.04 -29.30
N ARG A 190 5.98 -5.15 -28.88
CA ARG A 190 6.37 -4.96 -27.48
C ARG A 190 6.07 -3.53 -27.03
N PHE A 191 5.75 -3.38 -25.76
CA PHE A 191 5.34 -2.12 -25.13
C PHE A 191 6.16 -1.84 -23.87
N ASN A 192 6.37 -0.55 -23.58
CA ASN A 192 7.06 -0.08 -22.37
C ASN A 192 6.14 0.05 -21.14
N ASN A 193 4.82 -0.01 -21.36
CA ASN A 193 3.76 0.11 -20.36
C ASN A 193 2.68 -0.95 -20.60
N ILE A 194 2.24 -1.61 -19.53
CA ILE A 194 1.18 -2.62 -19.55
C ILE A 194 -0.16 -2.06 -20.02
N SER A 195 -0.48 -0.80 -19.70
CA SER A 195 -1.72 -0.16 -20.17
C SER A 195 -1.76 -0.07 -21.70
N ASN A 196 -0.62 0.25 -22.32
CA ASN A 196 -0.51 0.31 -23.78
C ASN A 196 -0.63 -1.08 -24.41
N LEU A 197 -0.06 -2.11 -23.77
CA LEU A 197 -0.25 -3.50 -24.20
C LEU A 197 -1.74 -3.88 -24.14
N LYS A 198 -2.42 -3.64 -23.02
CA LYS A 198 -3.86 -3.98 -22.88
C LYS A 198 -4.74 -3.27 -23.91
N THR A 199 -4.48 -1.99 -24.18
CA THR A 199 -5.19 -1.27 -25.24
C THR A 199 -4.88 -1.83 -26.62
N HIS A 200 -3.64 -2.29 -26.86
CA HIS A 200 -3.27 -2.96 -28.11
C HIS A 200 -3.95 -4.32 -28.27
N GLU A 201 -4.04 -5.13 -27.21
CA GLU A 201 -4.66 -6.46 -27.24
C GLU A 201 -6.13 -6.41 -27.68
N LYS A 202 -6.84 -5.31 -27.38
CA LYS A 202 -8.22 -5.07 -27.86
C LYS A 202 -8.34 -5.02 -29.38
N ILE A 203 -7.25 -4.77 -30.11
CA ILE A 203 -7.25 -4.84 -31.58
C ILE A 203 -7.40 -6.29 -32.03
N HIS A 204 -6.77 -7.24 -31.34
CA HIS A 204 -6.83 -8.66 -31.69
C HIS A 204 -8.16 -9.29 -31.28
N THR A 205 -8.75 -8.86 -30.17
CA THR A 205 -10.06 -9.35 -29.71
C THR A 205 -11.23 -8.66 -30.42
N GLY A 206 -10.99 -7.55 -31.12
CA GLY A 206 -12.03 -6.71 -31.69
C GLY A 206 -12.87 -5.94 -30.65
N GLU A 207 -12.51 -6.00 -29.37
CA GLU A 207 -13.26 -5.38 -28.28
C GLU A 207 -13.26 -3.85 -28.40
N LYS A 208 -14.46 -3.26 -28.50
CA LYS A 208 -14.67 -1.81 -28.59
C LYS A 208 -15.62 -1.31 -27.49
N PRO A 209 -15.17 -1.22 -26.23
CA PRO A 209 -16.05 -0.90 -25.09
C PRO A 209 -16.57 0.54 -25.10
N TYR A 210 -15.88 1.43 -25.82
CA TYR A 210 -16.15 2.86 -25.77
C TYR A 210 -17.06 3.24 -26.94
N LYS A 211 -18.37 3.25 -26.69
CA LYS A 211 -19.39 3.66 -27.66
C LYS A 211 -19.52 5.18 -27.69
N CYS A 212 -19.69 5.75 -28.89
CA CYS A 212 -20.06 7.14 -29.04
C CYS A 212 -21.53 7.35 -28.65
N SER A 213 -21.85 8.42 -27.95
CA SER A 213 -23.22 8.81 -27.60
C SER A 213 -24.00 9.41 -28.76
N HIS A 214 -23.32 9.85 -29.82
CA HIS A 214 -23.91 10.59 -30.95
C HIS A 214 -24.01 9.75 -32.24
N CYS A 215 -23.41 8.56 -32.29
CA CYS A 215 -23.49 7.65 -33.43
C CYS A 215 -23.09 6.22 -33.05
N ASP A 216 -23.27 5.25 -33.96
CA ASP A 216 -22.99 3.82 -33.70
C ASP A 216 -21.50 3.45 -33.63
N LYS A 217 -20.60 4.42 -33.77
CA LYS A 217 -19.15 4.15 -33.75
C LYS A 217 -18.67 3.78 -32.35
N SER A 218 -17.89 2.72 -32.30
CA SER A 218 -17.28 2.22 -31.06
C SER A 218 -15.76 2.12 -31.21
N PHE A 219 -15.04 2.39 -30.13
CA PHE A 219 -13.58 2.48 -30.09
C PHE A 219 -12.98 1.55 -29.04
N ASN A 220 -11.74 1.13 -29.27
CA ASN A 220 -10.96 0.29 -28.34
C ASN A 220 -10.22 1.12 -27.26
N ASN A 221 -10.17 2.44 -27.41
CA ASN A 221 -9.51 3.39 -26.51
C ASN A 221 -10.37 4.65 -26.32
N ILE A 222 -10.48 5.11 -25.08
CA ILE A 222 -11.18 6.35 -24.71
C ILE A 222 -10.58 7.59 -25.37
N SER A 223 -9.26 7.64 -25.60
CA SER A 223 -8.66 8.79 -26.30
C SER A 223 -9.16 8.91 -27.73
N ASN A 224 -9.34 7.78 -28.43
CA ASN A 224 -9.86 7.76 -29.79
C ASN A 224 -11.34 8.17 -29.81
N LEU A 225 -12.13 7.71 -28.83
CA LEU A 225 -13.51 8.16 -28.66
C LEU A 225 -13.57 9.68 -28.45
N LYS A 226 -12.78 10.24 -27.54
CA LYS A 226 -12.76 11.70 -27.30
C LYS A 226 -12.37 12.50 -28.53
N THR A 227 -11.37 12.02 -29.30
CA THR A 227 -11.00 12.65 -30.57
C THR A 227 -12.12 12.57 -31.60
N HIS A 228 -12.88 11.47 -31.61
CA HIS A 228 -14.04 11.32 -32.48
C HIS A 228 -15.22 12.21 -32.05
N GLU A 229 -15.51 12.31 -30.76
CA GLU A 229 -16.60 13.14 -30.22
C GLU A 229 -16.45 14.62 -30.58
N LYS A 230 -15.21 15.10 -30.72
CA LYS A 230 -14.91 16.44 -31.23
C LYS A 230 -15.47 16.74 -32.61
N ILE A 231 -15.70 15.72 -33.43
CA ILE A 231 -16.34 15.87 -34.75
C ILE A 231 -17.82 16.25 -34.58
N HIS A 232 -18.48 15.70 -33.56
CA HIS A 232 -19.89 16.01 -33.25
C HIS A 232 -20.06 17.36 -32.56
N THR A 233 -19.08 17.77 -31.75
CA THR A 233 -19.12 19.06 -31.06
C THR A 233 -18.54 20.22 -31.87
N GLY A 234 -17.99 19.96 -33.06
CA GLY A 234 -17.38 20.98 -33.92
C GLY A 234 -16.04 21.54 -33.43
N GLU A 235 -15.47 20.99 -32.35
CA GLU A 235 -14.17 21.39 -31.82
C GLU A 235 -13.04 20.83 -32.71
N LYS A 236 -12.48 21.66 -33.61
CA LYS A 236 -11.33 21.25 -34.45
C LYS A 236 -10.20 20.69 -33.58
N ALA A 237 -9.80 19.44 -33.86
CA ALA A 237 -8.65 18.81 -33.23
C ALA A 237 -7.38 19.62 -33.55
N HIS A 238 -6.72 20.18 -32.53
CA HIS A 238 -5.39 20.77 -32.68
C HIS A 238 -4.42 19.70 -33.23
N LYS A 239 -4.06 19.86 -34.52
CA LYS A 239 -2.92 19.16 -35.12
C LYS A 239 -1.68 19.55 -34.30
N LYS A 240 -0.99 18.54 -33.73
CA LYS A 240 0.35 18.75 -33.19
C LYS A 240 1.23 19.22 -34.36
N HIS A 241 1.70 20.45 -34.28
CA HIS A 241 2.78 20.91 -35.15
C HIS A 241 4.00 20.01 -34.92
N LYS A 242 4.41 19.34 -35.99
CA LYS A 242 5.71 18.72 -36.13
C LYS A 242 6.68 19.91 -36.28
N ASN A 243 7.38 20.29 -35.22
CA ASN A 243 8.52 21.19 -35.40
C ASN A 243 9.60 20.43 -36.15
N GLN A 244 9.81 20.84 -37.41
CA GLN A 244 11.11 20.77 -38.05
C GLN A 244 12.01 21.82 -37.40
N SER A 245 13.24 21.44 -37.09
CA SER A 245 14.40 22.29 -36.82
C SER A 245 15.57 21.39 -37.20
N GLN A 246 16.14 21.61 -38.39
CA GLN A 246 17.47 22.22 -38.58
C GLN A 246 18.56 21.45 -37.86
#